data_AF-A0A3C0YNX1-F1
#
_entry.id   AF-A0A3C0YNX1-F1
#
_cell.length_a   1.000
_cell.length_b   1.000
_cell.length_c   1.000
_cell.angle_alpha   90.00
_cell.angle_beta   90.00
_cell.angle_gamma   90.00
#
_symmetry.space_group_name_H-M   'P 1'
#
loop_
_entity.id
_entity.type
_entity.pdbx_description
1 polymer ?
#
loop_
_entity_poly.entity_id
_entity_poly.type
_entity_poly.pdbx_seq_one_letter_code
_entity_poly.pdbx_strand_id
1 'polypeptide(L)'
;MCHYLTTVLPEKIDIGNNKGFLNEFQLSFEPIKNQHVIKQLKAGEQYLRTTNYDCDCGTAIGVLAARKTDKDIDLNQKEKIKSFKKEGWSETKINRWLQQQKLNEEKKDKEAIRYSEEAENWIEFFKAALINHKIPYIGLLLHWYETNIETERIEIKKREVIRFNELNIDRILKMNENILYEIR
;
A
#
# COMPACT_ATOMS: atom_id res chain seq x y z
N MET A 1 -14.41 -3.49 3.53
CA MET A 1 -13.41 -3.35 2.46
C MET A 1 -12.06 -3.66 3.08
N CYS A 2 -11.34 -4.61 2.50
CA CYS A 2 -10.01 -5.00 2.96
C CYS A 2 -8.99 -4.63 1.88
N HIS A 3 -7.84 -4.11 2.28
CA HIS A 3 -6.73 -3.93 1.36
C HIS A 3 -5.92 -5.22 1.32
N TYR A 4 -5.60 -5.72 0.13
CA TYR A 4 -4.62 -6.79 -0.01
C TYR A 4 -3.52 -6.35 -0.97
N LEU A 5 -2.30 -6.63 -0.54
CA LEU A 5 -1.13 -6.62 -1.38
C LEU A 5 -1.00 -8.02 -1.98
N THR A 6 -0.86 -8.07 -3.29
CA THR A 6 -0.70 -9.32 -4.01
C THR A 6 0.50 -9.22 -4.92
N THR A 7 1.19 -10.33 -5.09
CA THR A 7 2.45 -10.41 -5.79
C THR A 7 2.34 -11.30 -7.01
N VAL A 8 3.07 -10.93 -8.06
CA VAL A 8 3.29 -11.74 -9.25
C VAL A 8 4.77 -12.10 -9.32
N LEU A 9 5.07 -13.39 -9.44
CA LEU A 9 6.43 -13.89 -9.65
C LEU A 9 6.50 -14.77 -10.89
N PRO A 10 7.69 -14.99 -11.47
CA PRO A 10 7.87 -16.11 -12.37
C PRO A 10 7.54 -17.44 -11.68
N GLU A 11 6.82 -18.32 -12.37
CA GLU A 11 6.39 -19.64 -11.88
C GLU A 11 7.56 -20.55 -11.48
N LYS A 12 8.72 -20.37 -12.14
CA LYS A 12 9.95 -21.10 -11.83
C LYS A 12 10.56 -20.76 -10.46
N ILE A 13 10.10 -19.70 -9.78
CA ILE A 13 10.58 -19.34 -8.46
C ILE A 13 9.87 -20.22 -7.43
N ASP A 14 10.62 -21.13 -6.82
CA ASP A 14 10.12 -21.97 -5.74
C ASP A 14 10.02 -21.17 -4.44
N ILE A 15 8.79 -20.84 -4.07
CA ILE A 15 8.46 -20.11 -2.85
C ILE A 15 8.72 -20.96 -1.59
N GLY A 16 8.59 -22.29 -1.69
CA GLY A 16 8.75 -23.21 -0.57
C GLY A 16 10.16 -23.18 0.02
N ASN A 17 11.17 -23.10 -0.86
CA ASN A 17 12.58 -22.96 -0.46
C ASN A 17 12.95 -21.59 0.10
N ASN A 18 12.04 -20.62 -0.04
CA ASN A 18 12.26 -19.21 0.25
C ASN A 18 11.51 -18.72 1.50
N LYS A 19 10.82 -19.62 2.21
CA LYS A 19 10.06 -19.28 3.43
C LYS A 19 10.91 -18.62 4.52
N GLY A 20 12.17 -19.05 4.66
CA GLY A 20 13.08 -18.51 5.69
C GLY A 20 13.25 -17.01 5.58
N PHE A 21 13.57 -16.51 4.38
CA PHE A 21 13.77 -15.07 4.18
C PHE A 21 12.44 -14.29 4.18
N LEU A 22 11.35 -14.86 3.67
CA LEU A 22 10.03 -14.20 3.70
C LEU A 22 9.59 -13.90 5.14
N ASN A 23 9.89 -14.81 6.08
CA ASN A 23 9.60 -14.63 7.50
C ASN A 23 10.37 -13.46 8.13
N GLU A 24 11.60 -13.16 7.67
CA GLU A 24 12.37 -12.00 8.15
C GLU A 24 11.63 -10.68 7.89
N PHE A 25 10.86 -10.63 6.81
CA PHE A 25 10.04 -9.48 6.42
C PHE A 25 8.56 -9.64 6.79
N GLN A 26 8.19 -10.68 7.55
CA GLN A 26 6.81 -11.01 7.95
C GLN A 26 5.85 -11.27 6.77
N LEU A 27 6.40 -11.65 5.62
CA LEU A 27 5.63 -11.95 4.41
C LEU A 27 5.35 -13.45 4.27
N SER A 28 4.32 -13.77 3.51
CA SER A 28 4.06 -15.13 3.04
C SER A 28 3.51 -15.10 1.64
N PHE A 29 4.04 -15.99 0.81
CA PHE A 29 3.61 -16.11 -0.58
C PHE A 29 2.75 -17.37 -0.74
N GLU A 30 1.45 -17.15 -0.89
CA GLU A 30 0.46 -18.22 -1.06
C GLU A 30 -0.27 -18.05 -2.40
N PRO A 31 -0.34 -19.08 -3.25
CA PRO A 31 -1.07 -18.99 -4.52
C PRO A 31 -2.55 -18.61 -4.37
N ILE A 32 -2.99 -17.64 -5.16
CA ILE A 32 -4.40 -17.21 -5.24
C ILE A 32 -5.00 -17.69 -6.56
N LYS A 33 -6.18 -18.28 -6.54
CA LYS A 33 -6.87 -18.79 -7.75
C LYS A 33 -7.81 -17.78 -8.41
N ASN A 34 -7.45 -16.50 -8.40
CA ASN A 34 -8.28 -15.45 -9.00
C ASN A 34 -8.19 -15.46 -10.53
N GLN A 35 -9.21 -16.02 -11.19
CA GLN A 35 -9.26 -16.17 -12.64
C GLN A 35 -9.29 -14.84 -13.40
N HIS A 36 -9.80 -13.77 -12.79
CA HIS A 36 -9.80 -12.45 -13.41
C HIS A 36 -8.38 -11.91 -13.53
N VAL A 37 -7.58 -12.02 -12.47
CA VAL A 37 -6.18 -11.61 -12.48
C VAL A 37 -5.32 -12.54 -13.34
N ILE A 38 -5.43 -13.86 -13.14
CA ILE A 38 -4.59 -14.87 -13.82
C ILE A 38 -4.64 -14.72 -15.35
N LYS A 39 -5.82 -14.45 -15.91
CA LYS A 39 -5.99 -14.25 -17.37
C LYS A 39 -5.26 -13.02 -17.93
N GLN A 40 -4.87 -12.09 -17.08
CA GLN A 40 -4.16 -10.85 -17.44
C GLN A 40 -2.64 -10.96 -17.20
N LEU A 41 -2.17 -12.07 -16.62
CA LEU A 41 -0.75 -12.31 -16.37
C LEU A 41 -0.02 -12.79 -17.63
N LYS A 42 1.29 -12.59 -17.66
CA LYS A 42 2.14 -13.15 -18.72
C LYS A 42 2.24 -14.66 -18.52
N ALA A 43 2.53 -15.39 -19.61
CA ALA A 43 2.78 -16.82 -19.53
C ALA A 43 3.97 -17.10 -18.58
N GLY A 44 3.81 -18.09 -17.70
CA GLY A 44 4.82 -18.46 -16.70
C GLY A 44 4.89 -17.51 -15.50
N GLU A 45 3.83 -16.75 -15.23
CA GLU A 45 3.66 -15.97 -14.00
C GLU A 45 2.69 -16.68 -13.03
N GLN A 46 2.95 -16.57 -11.74
CA GLN A 46 2.08 -17.04 -10.66
C GLN A 46 1.58 -15.84 -9.84
N TYR A 47 0.32 -15.92 -9.39
CA TYR A 47 -0.33 -14.90 -8.57
C TYR A 47 -0.41 -15.33 -7.11
N LEU A 48 0.07 -14.46 -6.22
CA LEU A 48 0.36 -14.81 -4.83
C LEU A 48 -0.22 -13.76 -3.90
N ARG A 49 -0.74 -14.18 -2.75
CA ARG A 49 -0.97 -13.32 -1.59
C ARG A 49 0.37 -13.01 -0.94
N THR A 50 0.55 -11.84 -0.33
CA THR A 50 1.80 -11.47 0.34
C THR A 50 1.79 -11.55 1.86
N THR A 51 0.60 -11.66 2.47
CA THR A 51 0.40 -11.45 3.90
C THR A 51 0.05 -12.73 4.64
N ASN A 52 0.64 -12.88 5.83
CA ASN A 52 0.33 -13.92 6.80
C ASN A 52 -0.92 -13.60 7.64
N TYR A 53 -1.43 -12.37 7.54
CA TYR A 53 -2.55 -11.86 8.31
C TYR A 53 -3.85 -11.89 7.52
N ASP A 54 -4.96 -11.52 8.16
CA ASP A 54 -6.27 -11.46 7.50
C ASP A 54 -6.31 -10.46 6.33
N CYS A 55 -5.56 -9.35 6.37
CA CYS A 55 -5.44 -8.35 5.30
C CYS A 55 -4.23 -7.41 5.49
N ASP A 56 -3.93 -6.59 4.48
CA ASP A 56 -2.87 -5.57 4.47
C ASP A 56 -3.42 -4.15 4.75
N CYS A 57 -4.54 -4.08 5.48
CA CYS A 57 -5.13 -2.81 5.88
C CYS A 57 -4.14 -1.98 6.72
N GLY A 58 -3.97 -0.72 6.35
CA GLY A 58 -3.06 0.18 7.05
C GLY A 58 -1.60 0.02 6.68
N THR A 59 -1.28 -0.70 5.59
CA THR A 59 0.04 -0.69 4.95
C THR A 59 0.42 0.70 4.43
N ALA A 60 1.73 0.96 4.38
CA ALA A 60 2.33 2.14 3.79
C ALA A 60 2.20 2.19 2.25
N ILE A 61 2.11 1.03 1.59
CA ILE A 61 2.13 1.01 0.12
C ILE A 61 0.86 1.69 -0.43
N GLY A 62 1.06 2.70 -1.27
CA GLY A 62 -0.03 3.46 -1.90
C GLY A 62 -0.84 4.36 -0.95
N VAL A 63 -0.42 4.52 0.30
CA VAL A 63 -1.17 5.30 1.30
C VAL A 63 -1.36 6.77 0.88
N LEU A 64 -0.41 7.35 0.15
CA LEU A 64 -0.51 8.72 -0.35
C LEU A 64 -1.30 8.82 -1.65
N ALA A 65 -1.41 7.74 -2.44
CA ALA A 65 -2.29 7.72 -3.60
C ALA A 65 -3.77 7.77 -3.19
N ALA A 66 -4.11 7.18 -2.04
CA ALA A 66 -5.47 7.19 -1.48
C ALA A 66 -5.83 8.51 -0.75
N ARG A 67 -4.86 9.35 -0.38
CA ARG A 67 -5.09 10.58 0.41
C ARG A 67 -5.30 11.79 -0.51
N LYS A 68 -6.29 12.63 -0.20
CA LYS A 68 -6.43 13.98 -0.80
C LYS A 68 -5.24 14.85 -0.37
N THR A 69 -4.81 15.79 -1.22
CA THR A 69 -3.59 16.57 -0.99
C THR A 69 -3.70 17.53 0.21
N ASP A 70 -2.59 17.76 0.92
CA ASP A 70 -2.56 18.62 2.12
C ASP A 70 -2.96 20.08 1.85
N LYS A 71 -2.82 20.55 0.61
CA LYS A 71 -3.28 21.89 0.19
C LYS A 71 -4.80 22.07 0.30
N ASP A 72 -5.57 20.99 0.22
CA ASP A 72 -7.04 21.03 0.39
C ASP A 72 -7.47 21.15 1.85
N ILE A 73 -6.56 20.92 2.81
CA ILE A 73 -6.86 20.80 4.25
C ILE A 73 -6.68 22.15 4.97
N ASP A 74 -5.61 22.89 4.69
CA ASP A 74 -5.27 24.14 5.40
C ASP A 74 -6.21 25.31 5.06
N LEU A 75 -6.55 25.47 3.77
CA LEU A 75 -7.55 26.46 3.32
C LEU A 75 -8.92 26.23 3.99
N ASN A 76 -9.25 24.97 4.28
CA ASN A 76 -10.51 24.56 4.89
C ASN A 76 -10.60 24.93 6.38
N GLN A 77 -9.48 25.05 7.10
CA GLN A 77 -9.50 25.24 8.56
C GLN A 77 -9.96 26.66 8.94
N LYS A 78 -9.41 27.70 8.29
CA LYS A 78 -9.81 29.10 8.53
C LYS A 78 -11.24 29.38 8.08
N GLU A 79 -11.68 28.77 6.99
CA GLU A 79 -13.05 28.86 6.50
C GLU A 79 -14.04 28.14 7.42
N LYS A 80 -13.69 26.96 7.96
CA LYS A 80 -14.50 26.26 8.96
C LYS A 80 -14.66 27.04 10.26
N ILE A 81 -13.60 27.66 10.77
CA ILE A 81 -13.71 28.48 12.00
C ILE A 81 -14.70 29.64 11.77
N LYS A 82 -14.66 30.28 10.59
CA LYS A 82 -15.65 31.31 10.22
C LYS A 82 -17.07 30.72 10.12
N SER A 83 -17.24 29.52 9.57
CA SER A 83 -18.53 28.83 9.51
C SER A 83 -19.08 28.53 10.91
N PHE A 84 -18.26 27.95 11.80
CA PHE A 84 -18.68 27.64 13.18
C PHE A 84 -19.12 28.88 13.95
N LYS A 85 -18.44 30.02 13.75
CA LYS A 85 -18.87 31.30 14.32
C LYS A 85 -20.23 31.75 13.77
N LYS A 86 -20.48 31.60 12.46
CA LYS A 86 -21.79 31.89 11.83
C LYS A 86 -22.89 30.94 12.32
N GLU A 87 -22.56 29.69 12.61
CA GLU A 87 -23.46 28.68 13.17
C GLU A 87 -23.71 28.84 14.69
N GLY A 88 -23.13 29.85 15.32
CA GLY A 88 -23.35 30.13 16.74
C GLY A 88 -22.60 29.19 17.69
N TRP A 89 -21.52 28.56 17.26
CA TRP A 89 -20.67 27.80 18.17
C TRP A 89 -20.04 28.73 19.21
N SER A 90 -20.05 28.30 20.47
CA SER A 90 -19.32 29.00 21.52
C SER A 90 -17.81 28.85 21.33
N GLU A 91 -17.05 29.82 21.84
CA GLU A 91 -15.58 29.80 21.76
C GLU A 91 -15.00 28.50 22.37
N THR A 92 -15.63 27.97 23.43
CA THR A 92 -15.28 26.69 24.04
C THR A 92 -15.41 25.50 23.08
N LYS A 93 -16.48 25.46 22.25
CA LYS A 93 -16.66 24.40 21.25
C LYS A 93 -15.63 24.50 20.13
N ILE A 94 -15.31 25.72 19.69
CA ILE A 94 -14.28 25.98 18.69
C ILE A 94 -12.91 25.55 19.21
N ASN A 95 -12.55 25.91 20.45
CA ASN A 95 -11.29 25.52 21.08
C ASN A 95 -11.17 24.00 21.25
N ARG A 96 -12.25 23.32 21.64
CA ARG A 96 -12.27 21.85 21.73
C ARG A 96 -12.03 21.21 20.36
N TRP A 97 -12.64 21.74 19.31
CA TRP A 97 -12.41 21.26 17.94
C TRP A 97 -10.95 21.48 17.49
N LEU A 98 -10.37 22.66 17.78
CA LEU A 98 -8.96 22.94 17.48
C LEU A 98 -8.00 21.99 18.21
N GLN A 99 -8.25 21.72 19.49
CA GLN A 99 -7.47 20.72 20.25
C GLN A 99 -7.59 19.33 19.63
N GLN A 100 -8.78 18.94 19.15
CA GLN A 100 -8.98 17.68 18.45
C GLN A 100 -8.23 17.62 17.11
N GLN A 101 -8.15 18.74 16.37
CA GLN A 101 -7.33 18.82 15.16
C GLN A 101 -5.85 18.64 15.47
N LYS A 102 -5.33 19.33 16.50
CA LYS A 102 -3.92 19.18 16.91
C LYS A 102 -3.58 17.74 17.31
N LEU A 103 -4.45 17.07 18.07
CA LEU A 103 -4.29 15.65 18.40
C LEU A 103 -4.32 14.74 17.17
N ASN A 104 -5.09 15.11 16.14
CA ASN A 104 -5.11 14.38 14.88
C ASN A 104 -3.82 14.64 14.07
N GLU A 105 -3.24 15.84 14.11
CA GLU A 105 -1.94 16.15 13.50
C GLU A 105 -0.83 15.33 14.14
N GLU A 106 -0.75 15.29 15.47
CA GLU A 106 0.24 14.46 16.19
C GLU A 106 0.11 12.97 15.87
N LYS A 107 -1.10 12.48 15.61
CA LYS A 107 -1.33 11.11 15.12
C LYS A 107 -0.85 10.93 13.67
N LYS A 108 -1.08 11.91 12.80
CA LYS A 108 -0.59 11.87 11.41
C LYS A 108 0.93 11.84 11.35
N ASP A 109 1.62 12.59 12.21
CA ASP A 109 3.09 12.58 12.26
C ASP A 109 3.62 11.20 12.65
N LYS A 110 3.02 10.58 13.67
CA LYS A 110 3.36 9.20 14.07
C LYS A 110 3.07 8.19 12.96
N GLU A 111 1.94 8.34 12.27
CA GLU A 111 1.60 7.51 11.11
C GLU A 111 2.62 7.69 9.98
N ALA A 112 3.04 8.93 9.68
CA ALA A 112 4.01 9.22 8.63
C ALA A 112 5.36 8.54 8.90
N ILE A 113 5.83 8.60 10.16
CA ILE A 113 7.04 7.87 10.58
C ILE A 113 6.87 6.37 10.37
N ARG A 114 5.77 5.79 10.88
CA ARG A 114 5.47 4.35 10.72
C ARG A 114 5.42 3.93 9.25
N TYR A 115 4.81 4.74 8.39
CA TYR A 115 4.73 4.44 6.96
C TYR A 115 6.10 4.53 6.28
N SER A 116 6.95 5.46 6.71
CA SER A 116 8.33 5.54 6.22
C SER A 116 9.12 4.29 6.57
N GLU A 117 9.05 3.84 7.84
CA GLU A 117 9.72 2.63 8.31
C GLU A 117 9.24 1.37 7.58
N GLU A 118 7.92 1.24 7.38
CA GLU A 118 7.36 0.11 6.63
C GLU A 118 7.78 0.16 5.14
N ALA A 119 7.79 1.34 4.51
CA ALA A 119 8.26 1.49 3.13
C ALA A 119 9.75 1.15 3.00
N GLU A 120 10.59 1.53 3.96
CA GLU A 120 11.99 1.11 4.03
C GLU A 120 12.13 -0.40 4.14
N ASN A 121 11.32 -1.04 4.99
CA ASN A 121 11.30 -2.50 5.12
C ASN A 121 10.94 -3.19 3.78
N TRP A 122 9.99 -2.63 3.02
CA TRP A 122 9.68 -3.11 1.66
C TRP A 122 10.85 -2.94 0.69
N ILE A 123 11.58 -1.82 0.74
CA ILE A 123 12.78 -1.61 -0.11
C ILE A 123 13.85 -2.67 0.20
N GLU A 124 14.13 -2.92 1.49
CA GLU A 124 15.10 -3.94 1.88
C GLU A 124 14.62 -5.35 1.52
N PHE A 125 13.31 -5.62 1.57
CA PHE A 125 12.74 -6.86 1.03
C PHE A 125 13.04 -7.02 -0.47
N PHE A 126 12.73 -6.00 -1.29
CA PHE A 126 12.98 -6.06 -2.73
C PHE A 126 14.46 -6.23 -3.03
N LYS A 127 15.33 -5.54 -2.29
CA LYS A 127 16.78 -5.69 -2.39
C LYS A 127 17.21 -7.13 -2.11
N ALA A 128 16.76 -7.71 -0.99
CA ALA A 128 17.09 -9.07 -0.61
C ALA A 128 16.59 -10.07 -1.66
N ALA A 129 15.35 -9.91 -2.11
CA ALA A 129 14.76 -10.77 -3.12
C ALA A 129 15.50 -10.73 -4.47
N LEU A 130 15.75 -9.53 -4.99
CA LEU A 130 16.34 -9.34 -6.33
C LEU A 130 17.84 -9.65 -6.34
N ILE A 131 18.57 -9.21 -5.31
CA ILE A 131 20.04 -9.30 -5.27
C ILE A 131 20.49 -10.61 -4.62
N ASN A 132 20.01 -10.91 -3.42
CA ASN A 132 20.49 -12.05 -2.63
C ASN A 132 19.87 -13.36 -3.11
N HIS A 133 18.55 -13.35 -3.35
CA HIS A 133 17.80 -14.53 -3.80
C HIS A 133 17.66 -14.64 -5.32
N LYS A 134 18.19 -13.67 -6.08
CA LYS A 134 18.24 -13.66 -7.56
C LYS A 134 16.86 -13.85 -8.19
N ILE A 135 15.81 -13.36 -7.54
CA ILE A 135 14.47 -13.30 -8.12
C ILE A 135 14.54 -12.26 -9.24
N PRO A 136 14.18 -12.59 -10.48
CA PRO A 136 14.45 -11.71 -11.63
C PRO A 136 13.55 -10.46 -11.65
N TYR A 137 12.37 -10.54 -11.03
CA TYR A 137 11.50 -9.41 -10.74
C TYR A 137 10.45 -9.81 -9.71
N ILE A 138 9.86 -8.82 -9.05
CA ILE A 138 8.66 -8.96 -8.23
C ILE A 138 7.60 -8.01 -8.76
N GLY A 139 6.46 -8.54 -9.17
CA GLY A 139 5.26 -7.77 -9.46
C GLY A 139 4.48 -7.51 -8.19
N LEU A 140 4.06 -6.27 -7.93
CA LEU A 140 3.21 -5.91 -6.81
C LEU A 140 1.93 -5.25 -7.32
N LEU A 141 0.78 -5.76 -6.89
CA LEU A 141 -0.56 -5.28 -7.23
C LEU A 141 -1.32 -4.92 -5.95
N LEU A 142 -1.78 -3.68 -5.90
CA LEU A 142 -2.61 -3.15 -4.83
C LEU A 142 -4.07 -3.17 -5.27
N HIS A 143 -4.95 -3.69 -4.43
CA HIS A 143 -6.39 -3.66 -4.69
C HIS A 143 -7.18 -3.60 -3.38
N TRP A 144 -8.23 -2.78 -3.36
CA TRP A 144 -9.20 -2.74 -2.27
C TRP A 144 -10.34 -3.69 -2.57
N TYR A 145 -10.42 -4.77 -1.81
CA TYR A 145 -11.39 -5.84 -2.01
C TYR A 145 -12.68 -5.54 -1.26
N GLU A 146 -13.79 -5.64 -1.98
CA GLU A 146 -15.14 -5.60 -1.42
C GLU A 146 -15.67 -7.01 -1.08
N THR A 147 -15.10 -8.02 -1.73
CA THR A 147 -15.54 -9.42 -1.72
C THR A 147 -14.34 -10.36 -1.52
N ASN A 148 -14.48 -11.63 -1.93
CA ASN A 148 -13.45 -12.66 -1.74
C ASN A 148 -12.28 -12.48 -2.71
N ILE A 149 -11.05 -12.57 -2.20
CA ILE A 149 -9.79 -12.41 -2.94
C ILE A 149 -9.67 -13.32 -4.17
N GLU A 150 -10.29 -14.50 -4.16
CA GLU A 150 -10.25 -15.47 -5.25
C GLU A 150 -11.30 -15.21 -6.34
N THR A 151 -12.38 -14.49 -6.05
CA THR A 151 -13.50 -14.33 -6.99
C THR A 151 -13.73 -12.89 -7.43
N GLU A 152 -13.16 -11.91 -6.71
CA GLU A 152 -13.33 -10.50 -7.04
C GLU A 152 -12.83 -10.19 -8.44
N ARG A 153 -13.60 -9.39 -9.17
CA ARG A 153 -13.24 -8.97 -10.51
C ARG A 153 -12.27 -7.80 -10.45
N ILE A 154 -11.01 -8.08 -10.74
CA ILE A 154 -9.92 -7.10 -10.77
C ILE A 154 -9.48 -6.88 -12.21
N GLU A 155 -9.36 -5.62 -12.62
CA GLU A 155 -8.80 -5.23 -13.92
C GLU A 155 -7.46 -4.54 -13.71
N ILE A 156 -6.38 -5.13 -14.25
CA ILE A 156 -5.05 -4.52 -14.21
C ILE A 156 -5.01 -3.42 -15.26
N LYS A 157 -5.11 -2.17 -14.81
CA LYS A 157 -5.18 -0.99 -15.67
C LYS A 157 -3.88 -0.73 -16.41
N LYS A 158 -2.75 -1.04 -15.76
CA LYS A 158 -1.41 -0.79 -16.28
C LYS A 158 -0.41 -1.74 -15.65
N ARG A 159 0.62 -2.11 -16.40
CA ARG A 159 1.85 -2.69 -15.86
C ARG A 159 2.96 -1.65 -15.95
N GLU A 160 3.59 -1.33 -14.83
CA GLU A 160 4.69 -0.37 -14.76
C GLU A 160 5.96 -1.07 -14.32
N VAL A 161 7.06 -0.84 -15.05
CA VAL A 161 8.35 -1.40 -14.70
C VAL A 161 9.13 -0.37 -13.90
N ILE A 162 9.62 -0.78 -12.73
CA ILE A 162 10.46 0.04 -11.86
C ILE A 162 11.81 -0.64 -11.74
N ARG A 163 12.88 0.07 -12.07
CA ARG A 163 14.24 -0.40 -11.77
C ARG A 163 14.47 -0.27 -10.27
N PHE A 164 15.11 -1.24 -9.63
CA PHE A 164 15.32 -1.24 -8.19
C PHE A 164 16.03 0.04 -7.70
N ASN A 165 16.96 0.59 -8.47
CA ASN A 165 17.64 1.85 -8.14
C ASN A 165 16.75 3.12 -8.21
N GLU A 166 15.58 3.03 -8.82
CA GLU A 166 14.57 4.10 -8.85
C GLU A 166 13.50 3.92 -7.77
N LEU A 167 13.55 2.81 -7.02
CA LEU A 167 12.62 2.55 -5.93
C LEU A 167 13.06 3.35 -4.71
N ASN A 168 12.13 4.13 -4.17
CA ASN A 168 12.32 4.92 -2.96
C ASN A 168 10.99 5.00 -2.19
N ILE A 169 11.05 5.53 -0.97
CA ILE A 169 9.91 5.65 -0.07
C ILE A 169 8.75 6.38 -0.76
N ASP A 170 9.02 7.54 -1.36
CA ASP A 170 7.99 8.35 -2.03
C ASP A 170 7.24 7.55 -3.11
N ARG A 171 7.96 6.73 -3.88
CA ARG A 171 7.39 5.90 -4.93
C ARG A 171 6.53 4.77 -4.38
N ILE A 172 6.95 4.12 -3.28
CA ILE A 172 6.15 3.09 -2.58
C ILE A 172 4.85 3.70 -2.03
N LEU A 173 4.97 4.84 -1.34
CA LEU A 173 3.83 5.51 -0.72
C LEU A 173 2.80 6.01 -1.76
N LYS A 174 3.23 6.25 -3.01
CA LYS A 174 2.38 6.77 -4.11
C LYS A 174 1.96 5.71 -5.14
N MET A 175 2.19 4.42 -4.87
CA MET A 175 1.69 3.35 -5.75
C MET A 175 0.17 3.40 -5.85
N ASN A 176 -0.35 3.26 -7.06
CA ASN A 176 -1.78 3.35 -7.33
C ASN A 176 -2.42 1.96 -7.34
N GLU A 177 -3.69 1.94 -6.97
CA GLU A 177 -4.52 0.76 -7.07
C GLU A 177 -4.66 0.26 -8.51
N ASN A 178 -4.74 -1.06 -8.69
CA ASN A 178 -4.96 -1.72 -9.97
C ASN A 178 -3.84 -1.48 -11.01
N ILE A 179 -2.67 -1.03 -10.56
CA ILE A 179 -1.43 -1.02 -11.34
C ILE A 179 -0.54 -2.14 -10.83
N LEU A 180 -0.03 -2.95 -11.76
CA LEU A 180 0.95 -3.99 -11.46
C LEU A 180 2.36 -3.39 -11.61
N TYR A 181 3.02 -3.16 -10.49
CA TYR A 181 4.39 -2.63 -10.42
C TYR A 181 5.40 -3.77 -10.47
N GLU A 182 6.15 -3.89 -11.56
CA GLU A 182 7.19 -4.91 -11.76
C GLU A 182 8.56 -4.33 -11.39
N ILE A 183 9.01 -4.60 -10.16
CA ILE A 183 10.32 -4.19 -9.63
C ILE A 183 11.39 -5.19 -10.06
N ARG A 184 12.49 -4.72 -10.65
CA ARG A 184 13.60 -5.55 -11.14
C ARG A 184 14.97 -4.86 -11.03
#